data_AF-A0A9D1KBU5-F1
#
_entry.id   AF-A0A9D1KBU5-F1
#
_cell.length_a   1.000
_cell.length_b   1.000
_cell.length_c   1.000
_cell.angle_alpha   90.00
_cell.angle_beta   90.00
_cell.angle_gamma   90.00
#
_symmetry.space_group_name_H-M   'P 1'
#
loop_
_entity.id
_entity.type
_entity.pdbx_description
1 polymer ?
#
loop_
_entity_poly.entity_id
_entity_poly.type
_entity_poly.pdbx_seq_one_letter_code
_entity_poly.pdbx_strand_id
1 'polypeptide(L)'
;MEVKRNNKHLGIIIFIGFLLIIIGIISYVVINYNSDQAEVKKRMDEVRESYKVFKTDVDAFNSIRDDIYNEVMQDMYYQMLKDNDARYKELYQSYSDSLEKIDKDYNGVKDKCINVLHPEADVNNKCEAIVSSYEEVVNIYVSDVNSYNSLIDSYNKWLSDNNSTDTKLDKIKLDRDYLDINGDREYNGRVDEDINISDEEDNTGVVPDE
;
A
#
# COMPACT_ATOMS: atom_id res chain seq x y z
N MET A 1 52.66 -65.29 -30.87
CA MET A 1 52.24 -64.38 -29.79
C MET A 1 50.94 -63.72 -30.22
N GLU A 2 49.81 -64.24 -29.75
CA GLU A 2 48.51 -63.57 -29.92
C GLU A 2 48.39 -62.47 -28.87
N VAL A 3 48.54 -61.22 -29.28
CA VAL A 3 48.04 -60.07 -28.53
C VAL A 3 46.78 -59.60 -29.24
N LYS A 4 45.67 -60.32 -29.04
CA LYS A 4 44.39 -59.95 -29.66
C LYS A 4 43.23 -60.05 -28.69
N ARG A 5 43.38 -59.52 -27.48
CA ARG A 5 42.25 -59.40 -26.55
C ARG A 5 42.55 -58.41 -25.44
N ASN A 6 42.40 -57.11 -25.69
CA ASN A 6 42.24 -56.10 -24.62
C ASN A 6 41.56 -54.80 -25.10
N ASN A 7 41.64 -54.46 -26.39
CA ASN A 7 41.03 -53.23 -26.92
C ASN A 7 39.50 -53.17 -26.78
N LYS A 8 38.80 -54.31 -26.81
CA LYS A 8 37.34 -54.36 -26.60
C LYS A 8 36.96 -54.02 -25.15
N HIS A 9 37.71 -54.52 -24.17
CA HIS A 9 37.47 -54.22 -22.76
C HIS A 9 37.85 -52.78 -22.42
N LEU A 10 38.93 -52.25 -23.01
CA LEU A 10 39.32 -50.85 -22.86
C LEU A 10 38.27 -49.89 -23.45
N GLY A 11 37.72 -50.20 -24.63
CA GLY A 11 36.65 -49.42 -25.23
C GLY A 11 35.36 -49.41 -24.41
N ILE A 12 35.01 -50.55 -23.79
CA ILE A 12 33.85 -50.65 -22.88
C ILE A 12 34.07 -49.80 -21.61
N ILE A 13 35.27 -49.80 -21.03
CA ILE A 13 35.58 -49.01 -19.83
C ILE A 13 35.51 -47.51 -20.13
N ILE A 14 36.05 -47.07 -21.27
CA ILE A 14 35.98 -45.65 -21.70
C ILE A 14 34.53 -45.23 -21.93
N PHE A 15 33.72 -46.09 -22.56
CA PHE A 15 32.30 -45.81 -22.81
C PHE A 15 31.48 -45.71 -21.51
N ILE A 16 31.73 -46.59 -20.54
CA ILE A 16 31.09 -46.54 -19.21
C ILE A 16 31.52 -45.26 -18.47
N GLY A 17 32.80 -44.90 -18.51
CA GLY A 17 33.30 -43.66 -17.91
C GLY A 17 32.63 -42.41 -18.50
N PHE A 18 32.46 -42.37 -19.82
CA PHE A 18 31.77 -41.27 -20.50
C PHE A 18 30.29 -41.19 -20.12
N LEU A 19 29.59 -42.33 -20.03
CA LEU A 19 28.20 -42.38 -19.56
C LEU A 19 28.04 -41.86 -18.13
N LEU A 20 28.95 -42.22 -17.23
CA LEU A 20 28.91 -41.72 -15.85
C LEU A 20 29.11 -40.20 -15.76
N ILE A 21 29.98 -39.63 -16.60
CA ILE A 21 30.16 -38.18 -16.69
C ILE A 21 28.88 -37.50 -17.18
N ILE A 22 28.24 -38.04 -18.22
CA ILE A 22 26.97 -37.52 -18.74
C ILE A 22 25.88 -37.57 -17.66
N ILE A 23 25.75 -38.69 -16.96
CA ILE A 23 24.78 -38.85 -15.86
C ILE A 23 25.07 -37.83 -14.75
N GLY A 24 26.33 -37.60 -14.40
CA GLY A 24 26.73 -36.59 -13.41
C GLY A 24 26.33 -35.17 -13.83
N ILE A 25 26.57 -34.80 -15.10
CA ILE A 25 26.19 -33.49 -15.65
C ILE A 25 24.66 -33.33 -15.64
N ILE A 26 23.92 -34.33 -16.12
CA ILE A 26 22.45 -34.31 -16.13
C ILE A 26 21.91 -34.18 -14.70
N SER A 27 22.45 -34.95 -13.76
CA SER A 27 22.03 -34.92 -12.37
C SER A 27 22.28 -33.55 -11.73
N TYR A 28 23.45 -32.94 -11.98
CA TYR A 28 23.79 -31.61 -11.50
C TYR A 28 22.83 -30.53 -12.04
N VAL A 29 22.55 -30.55 -13.34
CA VAL A 29 21.64 -29.59 -13.98
C VAL A 29 20.22 -29.75 -13.46
N VAL A 30 19.72 -30.99 -13.30
CA VAL A 30 18.37 -31.26 -12.77
C VAL A 30 18.23 -30.80 -11.32
N ILE A 31 19.24 -31.04 -10.47
CA ILE A 31 19.22 -30.61 -9.07
C ILE A 31 19.18 -29.08 -8.96
N ASN A 32 20.06 -28.37 -9.69
CA ASN A 32 20.06 -26.91 -9.69
C ASN A 32 18.75 -26.34 -10.25
N TYR A 33 18.26 -26.87 -11.37
CA TYR A 33 16.99 -26.42 -11.97
C TYR A 33 15.82 -26.57 -11.00
N ASN A 34 15.73 -27.70 -10.28
CA ASN A 34 14.68 -27.91 -9.29
C ASN A 34 14.80 -26.97 -8.09
N SER A 35 16.03 -26.65 -7.67
CA SER A 35 16.28 -25.68 -6.60
C SER A 35 15.83 -24.27 -7.00
N ASP A 36 16.20 -23.83 -8.21
CA ASP A 36 15.84 -22.50 -8.73
C ASP A 36 14.32 -22.36 -8.87
N GLN A 37 13.64 -23.41 -9.37
CA GLN A 37 12.18 -23.45 -9.46
C GLN A 37 11.51 -23.37 -8.09
N ALA A 38 12.07 -24.06 -7.09
CA ALA A 38 11.55 -24.02 -5.72
C ALA A 38 11.70 -22.63 -5.09
N GLU A 39 12.84 -21.96 -5.31
CA GLU A 39 13.06 -20.60 -4.81
C GLU A 39 12.14 -19.57 -5.48
N VAL A 40 11.99 -19.65 -6.81
CA VAL A 40 11.06 -18.78 -7.56
C VAL A 40 9.64 -19.00 -7.08
N LYS A 41 9.20 -20.25 -6.94
CA LYS A 41 7.88 -20.58 -6.41
C LYS A 41 7.68 -20.02 -5.00
N LYS A 42 8.65 -20.20 -4.11
CA LYS A 42 8.59 -19.66 -2.74
C LYS A 42 8.42 -18.14 -2.75
N ARG A 43 9.18 -17.42 -3.58
CA ARG A 43 9.07 -15.97 -3.72
C ARG A 43 7.68 -15.55 -4.21
N MET A 44 7.14 -16.25 -5.21
CA MET A 44 5.79 -15.98 -5.71
C MET A 44 4.71 -16.25 -4.66
N ASP A 45 4.85 -17.33 -3.88
CA ASP A 45 3.91 -17.64 -2.79
C ASP A 45 3.98 -16.59 -1.68
N GLU A 46 5.17 -16.08 -1.34
CA GLU A 46 5.33 -14.95 -0.42
C GLU A 46 4.60 -13.69 -0.92
N VAL A 47 4.71 -13.35 -2.21
CA VAL A 47 3.97 -12.23 -2.81
C VAL A 47 2.45 -12.44 -2.69
N ARG A 48 1.96 -13.66 -2.95
CA ARG A 48 0.53 -13.98 -2.87
C ARG A 48 -0.01 -13.86 -1.45
N GLU A 49 0.74 -14.33 -0.45
CA GLU A 49 0.33 -14.20 0.94
C GLU A 49 0.40 -12.75 1.42
N SER A 50 1.48 -12.04 1.10
CA SER A 50 1.61 -10.60 1.40
C SER A 50 0.48 -9.78 0.78
N TYR A 51 0.08 -10.09 -0.46
CA TYR A 51 -1.05 -9.42 -1.11
C TYR A 51 -2.36 -9.55 -0.34
N LYS A 52 -2.65 -10.72 0.24
CA LYS A 52 -3.89 -10.93 1.00
C LYS A 52 -3.93 -10.08 2.28
N VAL A 53 -2.80 -10.02 2.98
CA VAL A 53 -2.67 -9.21 4.22
C VAL A 53 -2.77 -7.74 3.86
N PHE A 54 -1.96 -7.29 2.89
CA PHE A 54 -1.97 -5.91 2.40
C PHE A 54 -3.36 -5.44 1.99
N LYS A 55 -4.08 -6.27 1.21
CA LYS A 55 -5.44 -5.94 0.79
C LYS A 55 -6.39 -5.78 1.99
N THR A 56 -6.28 -6.66 2.99
CA THR A 56 -7.12 -6.57 4.19
C THR A 56 -6.86 -5.28 4.96
N ASP A 57 -5.59 -4.87 5.05
CA ASP A 57 -5.23 -3.63 5.74
C ASP A 57 -5.63 -2.38 4.94
N VAL A 58 -5.60 -2.43 3.60
CA VAL A 58 -6.17 -1.38 2.72
C VAL A 58 -7.69 -1.29 2.89
N ASP A 59 -8.39 -2.42 2.93
CA ASP A 59 -9.84 -2.44 3.14
C ASP A 59 -10.21 -1.82 4.51
N ALA A 60 -9.41 -2.10 5.56
CA ALA A 60 -9.58 -1.50 6.88
C ALA A 60 -9.29 0.01 6.88
N PHE A 61 -8.23 0.46 6.19
CA PHE A 61 -7.92 1.88 6.01
C PHE A 61 -9.06 2.63 5.32
N ASN A 62 -9.64 2.05 4.26
CA ASN A 62 -10.77 2.65 3.56
C ASN A 62 -12.01 2.74 4.45
N SER A 63 -12.28 1.74 5.29
CA SER A 63 -13.37 1.80 6.26
C SER A 63 -13.21 2.97 7.24
N ILE A 64 -11.99 3.21 7.75
CA ILE A 64 -11.73 4.35 8.64
C ILE A 64 -11.90 5.67 7.90
N ARG A 65 -11.46 5.73 6.64
CA ARG A 65 -11.66 6.90 5.79
C ARG A 65 -13.14 7.21 5.59
N ASP A 66 -13.96 6.20 5.35
CA ASP A 66 -15.41 6.37 5.20
C ASP A 66 -16.02 6.93 6.50
N ASP A 67 -15.58 6.45 7.67
CA ASP A 67 -16.00 7.00 8.97
C ASP A 67 -15.59 8.47 9.13
N ILE A 68 -14.36 8.84 8.74
CA ILE A 68 -13.90 10.23 8.72
C ILE A 68 -14.79 11.08 7.82
N TYR A 69 -15.08 10.63 6.59
CA TYR A 69 -15.91 11.39 5.67
C TYR A 69 -17.31 11.64 6.24
N ASN A 70 -17.93 10.61 6.82
CA ASN A 70 -19.28 10.66 7.37
C ASN A 70 -19.37 11.49 8.68
N GLU A 71 -18.35 11.42 9.54
CA GLU A 71 -18.38 12.11 10.85
C GLU A 71 -17.76 13.50 10.86
N VAL A 72 -16.80 13.72 9.97
CA VAL A 72 -16.02 14.94 9.91
C VAL A 72 -16.52 15.75 8.71
N MET A 73 -16.36 15.25 7.49
CA MET A 73 -16.51 16.08 6.29
C MET A 73 -17.96 16.40 5.90
N GLN A 74 -18.93 15.59 6.31
CA GLN A 74 -20.33 15.81 5.98
C GLN A 74 -20.99 16.85 6.92
N ASP A 75 -21.62 17.88 6.33
CA ASP A 75 -22.42 18.89 7.04
C ASP A 75 -21.70 19.60 8.20
N MET A 76 -20.40 19.93 8.00
CA MET A 76 -19.56 20.52 9.04
C MET A 76 -19.79 22.03 9.23
N TYR A 77 -19.99 22.42 10.48
CA TYR A 77 -20.05 23.81 10.94
C TYR A 77 -18.94 24.13 11.95
N TYR A 78 -18.60 25.41 12.12
CA TYR A 78 -17.53 25.85 13.03
C TYR A 78 -17.69 25.35 14.47
N GLN A 79 -18.91 25.38 15.01
CA GLN A 79 -19.17 24.94 16.38
C GLN A 79 -18.99 23.42 16.52
N MET A 80 -19.44 22.64 15.53
CA MET A 80 -19.27 21.20 15.50
C MET A 80 -17.79 20.80 15.43
N LEU A 81 -17.01 21.49 14.60
CA LEU A 81 -15.56 21.30 14.50
C LEU A 81 -14.87 21.55 15.85
N LYS A 82 -15.20 22.67 16.52
CA LYS A 82 -14.67 23.00 17.85
C LYS A 82 -15.02 21.93 18.89
N ASP A 83 -16.28 21.55 18.97
CA ASP A 83 -16.77 20.64 20.02
C ASP A 83 -16.27 19.20 19.84
N ASN A 84 -15.91 18.82 18.61
CA ASN A 84 -15.49 17.45 18.28
C ASN A 84 -14.02 17.32 17.86
N ASP A 85 -13.22 18.39 17.86
CA ASP A 85 -11.81 18.37 17.40
C ASP A 85 -10.99 17.24 18.01
N ALA A 86 -11.13 17.00 19.32
CA ALA A 86 -10.44 15.91 19.99
C ALA A 86 -10.83 14.54 19.43
N ARG A 87 -12.13 14.29 19.22
CA ARG A 87 -12.64 13.04 18.64
C ARG A 87 -12.17 12.88 17.19
N TYR A 88 -12.23 13.95 16.40
CA TYR A 88 -11.77 13.92 15.01
C TYR A 88 -10.28 13.61 14.92
N LYS A 89 -9.46 14.20 15.80
CA LYS A 89 -8.03 13.86 15.89
C LYS A 89 -7.79 12.39 16.27
N GLU A 90 -8.63 11.80 17.12
CA GLU A 90 -8.55 10.36 17.44
C GLU A 90 -8.88 9.47 16.22
N LEU A 91 -9.85 9.88 15.38
CA LEU A 91 -10.14 9.20 14.11
C LEU A 91 -8.94 9.29 13.16
N TYR A 92 -8.35 10.47 12.98
CA TYR A 92 -7.14 10.63 12.16
C TYR A 92 -5.91 9.91 12.73
N GLN A 93 -5.80 9.77 14.06
CA GLN A 93 -4.75 8.92 14.65
C GLN A 93 -4.98 7.44 14.28
N SER A 94 -6.22 6.95 14.38
CA SER A 94 -6.56 5.59 13.95
C SER A 94 -6.28 5.37 12.46
N TYR A 95 -6.50 6.41 11.66
CA TYR A 95 -6.22 6.41 10.23
C TYR A 95 -4.71 6.31 9.94
N SER A 96 -3.90 7.10 10.65
CA SER A 96 -2.44 7.03 10.63
C SER A 96 -1.92 5.65 11.06
N ASP A 97 -2.44 5.10 12.16
CA ASP A 97 -2.06 3.77 12.67
C ASP A 97 -2.40 2.66 11.65
N SER A 98 -3.49 2.81 10.90
CA SER A 98 -3.83 1.89 9.81
C SER A 98 -2.85 2.00 8.63
N LEU A 99 -2.45 3.22 8.28
CA LEU A 99 -1.43 3.44 7.25
C LEU A 99 -0.08 2.83 7.63
N GLU A 100 0.33 2.87 8.90
CA GLU A 100 1.56 2.23 9.38
C GLU A 100 1.57 0.70 9.16
N LYS A 101 0.41 0.04 9.25
CA LYS A 101 0.30 -1.39 8.95
C LYS A 101 0.52 -1.66 7.47
N ILE A 102 -0.11 -0.85 6.61
CA ILE A 102 0.07 -0.92 5.15
C ILE A 102 1.53 -0.65 4.78
N ASP A 103 2.19 0.34 5.40
CA ASP A 103 3.62 0.60 5.24
C ASP A 103 4.46 -0.64 5.53
N LYS A 104 4.17 -1.33 6.63
CA LYS A 104 4.90 -2.53 7.04
C LYS A 104 4.70 -3.65 6.03
N ASP A 105 3.48 -3.86 5.58
CA ASP A 105 3.14 -4.88 4.58
C ASP A 105 3.81 -4.62 3.23
N TYR A 106 3.73 -3.37 2.75
CA TYR A 106 4.42 -2.91 1.56
C TYR A 106 5.94 -3.13 1.67
N ASN A 107 6.55 -2.68 2.77
CA ASN A 107 8.00 -2.85 2.98
C ASN A 107 8.42 -4.33 3.05
N GLY A 108 7.54 -5.22 3.52
CA GLY A 108 7.79 -6.67 3.57
C GLY A 108 7.84 -7.36 2.19
N VAL A 109 7.26 -6.74 1.16
CA VAL A 109 7.10 -7.34 -0.17
C VAL A 109 7.71 -6.52 -1.31
N LYS A 110 8.00 -5.23 -1.12
CA LYS A 110 8.44 -4.31 -2.17
C LYS A 110 9.65 -4.82 -2.96
N ASP A 111 10.65 -5.40 -2.32
CA ASP A 111 11.87 -5.90 -2.98
C ASP A 111 11.61 -7.12 -3.87
N LYS A 112 10.44 -7.75 -3.73
CA LYS A 112 9.98 -8.87 -4.56
C LYS A 112 9.08 -8.40 -5.70
N CYS A 113 8.66 -7.14 -5.70
CA CYS A 113 7.71 -6.59 -6.66
C CYS A 113 8.31 -5.49 -7.53
N ILE A 114 9.06 -4.56 -6.93
CA ILE A 114 9.67 -3.43 -7.65
C ILE A 114 10.79 -3.95 -8.54
N ASN A 115 10.71 -3.65 -9.84
CA ASN A 115 11.71 -4.06 -10.84
C ASN A 115 11.91 -5.58 -10.95
N VAL A 116 10.91 -6.38 -10.53
CA VAL A 116 10.94 -7.85 -10.62
C VAL A 116 9.81 -8.31 -11.54
N LEU A 117 10.16 -9.08 -12.57
CA LEU A 117 9.20 -9.77 -13.43
C LEU A 117 9.13 -11.24 -13.04
N HIS A 118 7.97 -11.67 -12.53
CA HIS A 118 7.71 -13.07 -12.19
C HIS A 118 7.22 -13.85 -13.42
N PRO A 119 7.46 -15.18 -13.46
CA PRO A 119 6.96 -16.04 -14.54
C PRO A 119 5.42 -16.07 -14.65
N GLU A 120 4.72 -15.90 -13.54
CA GLU A 120 3.26 -16.00 -13.47
C GLU A 120 2.61 -14.61 -13.49
N ALA A 121 1.70 -14.39 -14.45
CA ALA A 121 1.03 -13.10 -14.63
C ALA A 121 0.20 -12.70 -13.39
N ASP A 122 -0.39 -13.65 -12.66
CA ASP A 122 -1.18 -13.34 -11.47
C ASP A 122 -0.34 -12.74 -10.34
N VAL A 123 0.95 -13.09 -10.27
CA VAL A 123 1.89 -12.55 -9.27
C VAL A 123 2.29 -11.14 -9.66
N ASN A 124 2.58 -10.91 -10.95
CA ASN A 124 2.88 -9.58 -11.47
C ASN A 124 1.72 -8.61 -11.24
N ASN A 125 0.49 -9.04 -11.53
CA ASN A 125 -0.71 -8.22 -11.29
C ASN A 125 -0.90 -7.88 -9.80
N LYS A 126 -0.54 -8.79 -8.89
CA LYS A 126 -0.57 -8.52 -7.43
C LYS A 126 0.51 -7.53 -7.03
N CYS A 127 1.72 -7.66 -7.57
CA CYS A 127 2.78 -6.70 -7.33
C CYS A 127 2.40 -5.30 -7.81
N GLU A 128 1.83 -5.17 -9.00
CA GLU A 128 1.32 -3.91 -9.54
C GLU A 128 0.22 -3.32 -8.64
N ALA A 129 -0.73 -4.15 -8.20
CA ALA A 129 -1.78 -3.73 -7.28
C ALA A 129 -1.23 -3.25 -5.93
N ILE A 130 -0.24 -3.94 -5.35
CA ILE A 130 0.40 -3.52 -4.09
C ILE A 130 1.07 -2.15 -4.26
N VAL A 131 1.86 -1.97 -5.32
CA VAL A 131 2.58 -0.72 -5.56
C VAL A 131 1.61 0.43 -5.78
N SER A 132 0.63 0.24 -6.67
CA SER A 132 -0.31 1.30 -7.03
C SER A 132 -1.23 1.67 -5.87
N SER A 133 -1.79 0.68 -5.17
CA SER A 133 -2.65 0.95 -4.02
C SER A 133 -1.88 1.54 -2.85
N TYR A 134 -0.61 1.20 -2.65
CA TYR A 134 0.21 1.81 -1.59
C TYR A 134 0.43 3.31 -1.85
N GLU A 135 0.78 3.66 -3.09
CA GLU A 135 0.90 5.07 -3.50
C GLU A 135 -0.42 5.82 -3.29
N GLU A 136 -1.53 5.24 -3.75
CA GLU A 136 -2.86 5.80 -3.64
C GLU A 136 -3.26 6.06 -2.17
N VAL A 137 -3.13 5.08 -1.28
CA VAL A 137 -3.55 5.27 0.13
C VAL A 137 -2.70 6.31 0.87
N VAL A 138 -1.39 6.39 0.60
CA VAL A 138 -0.54 7.43 1.19
C VAL A 138 -0.96 8.81 0.71
N ASN A 139 -1.18 8.95 -0.60
CA ASN A 139 -1.60 10.23 -1.19
C ASN A 139 -2.98 10.67 -0.72
N ILE A 140 -3.94 9.74 -0.61
CA ILE A 140 -5.25 9.98 -0.04
C ILE A 140 -5.12 10.46 1.41
N TYR A 141 -4.35 9.76 2.25
CA TYR A 141 -4.15 10.15 3.64
C TYR A 141 -3.60 11.57 3.76
N VAL A 142 -2.57 11.91 2.98
CA VAL A 142 -1.98 13.25 2.95
C VAL A 142 -3.04 14.28 2.54
N SER A 143 -3.84 13.98 1.51
CA SER A 143 -4.92 14.84 1.04
C SER A 143 -5.97 15.07 2.13
N ASP A 144 -6.44 14.01 2.78
CA ASP A 144 -7.51 14.09 3.77
C ASP A 144 -7.07 14.84 5.05
N VAL A 145 -5.80 14.68 5.47
CA VAL A 145 -5.23 15.46 6.59
C VAL A 145 -5.09 16.94 6.21
N ASN A 146 -4.68 17.24 4.98
CA ASN A 146 -4.60 18.62 4.50
C ASN A 146 -5.98 19.28 4.44
N SER A 147 -7.00 18.55 4.01
CA SER A 147 -8.40 19.02 4.02
C SER A 147 -8.84 19.36 5.44
N TYR A 148 -8.64 18.48 6.41
CA TYR A 148 -8.96 18.76 7.82
C TYR A 148 -8.20 19.97 8.38
N ASN A 149 -6.92 20.09 8.06
CA ASN A 149 -6.11 21.22 8.47
C ASN A 149 -6.58 22.55 7.85
N SER A 150 -7.19 22.51 6.65
CA SER A 150 -7.78 23.68 6.00
C SER A 150 -9.09 24.11 6.65
N LEU A 151 -9.85 23.17 7.19
CA LEU A 151 -11.03 23.45 8.03
C LEU A 151 -10.63 24.15 9.34
N ILE A 152 -9.56 23.69 9.97
CA ILE A 152 -8.96 24.34 11.14
C ILE A 152 -8.51 25.77 10.82
N ASP A 153 -7.86 25.99 9.67
CA ASP A 153 -7.48 27.33 9.23
C ASP A 153 -8.69 28.25 9.05
N SER A 154 -9.74 27.73 8.42
CA SER A 154 -10.98 28.46 8.19
C SER A 154 -11.65 28.87 9.51
N TYR A 155 -11.73 27.95 10.47
CA TYR A 155 -12.23 28.23 11.82
C TYR A 155 -11.38 29.28 12.55
N ASN A 156 -10.06 29.10 12.57
CA ASN A 156 -9.14 30.01 13.25
C ASN A 156 -9.13 31.41 12.63
N LYS A 157 -9.36 31.50 11.32
CA LYS A 157 -9.57 32.76 10.61
C LYS A 157 -10.89 33.40 11.01
N TRP A 158 -12.00 32.66 10.99
CA TRP A 158 -13.31 33.15 11.44
C TRP A 158 -13.27 33.70 12.87
N LEU A 159 -12.58 33.03 13.79
CA LEU A 159 -12.35 33.53 15.15
C LEU A 159 -11.66 34.91 15.17
N SER A 160 -10.64 35.06 14.32
CA SER A 160 -9.85 36.29 14.23
C SER A 160 -10.67 37.42 13.61
N ASP A 161 -11.43 37.14 12.55
CA ASP A 161 -12.26 38.10 11.83
C ASP A 161 -13.43 38.61 12.69
N ASN A 162 -13.95 37.77 13.61
CA ASN A 162 -15.06 38.11 14.50
C ASN A 162 -14.64 38.57 15.91
N ASN A 163 -13.34 38.72 16.19
CA ASN A 163 -12.82 39.04 17.53
C ASN A 163 -13.35 38.08 18.64
N SER A 164 -13.50 36.81 18.32
CA SER A 164 -13.96 35.80 19.27
C SER A 164 -12.92 35.57 20.37
N THR A 165 -13.38 35.21 21.58
CA THR A 165 -12.53 34.84 22.71
C THR A 165 -12.21 33.33 22.76
N ASP A 166 -12.76 32.55 21.83
CA ASP A 166 -12.52 31.11 21.78
C ASP A 166 -11.07 30.77 21.42
N THR A 167 -10.62 29.62 21.91
CA THR A 167 -9.27 29.11 21.63
C THR A 167 -9.16 28.64 20.19
N LYS A 168 -8.02 28.93 19.56
CA LYS A 168 -7.66 28.40 18.24
C LYS A 168 -7.43 26.89 18.31
N LEU A 169 -7.83 26.19 17.27
CA LEU A 169 -7.55 24.76 17.12
C LEU A 169 -6.18 24.55 16.50
N ASP A 170 -5.48 23.51 16.97
CA ASP A 170 -4.19 23.10 16.44
C ASP A 170 -4.34 22.11 15.29
N LYS A 171 -3.53 22.27 14.24
CA LYS A 171 -3.46 21.34 13.10
C LYS A 171 -2.93 19.98 13.49
N ILE A 172 -3.33 18.97 12.73
CA ILE A 172 -2.64 17.67 12.71
C ILE A 172 -1.31 17.85 11.99
N LYS A 173 -0.22 17.42 12.63
CA LYS A 173 1.11 17.44 12.02
C LYS A 173 1.21 16.31 11.01
N LEU A 174 1.38 16.68 9.75
CA LEU A 174 1.67 15.73 8.69
C LEU A 174 3.13 15.25 8.80
N ASP A 175 3.34 13.95 8.74
CA ASP A 175 4.65 13.29 8.85
C ASP A 175 5.09 12.61 7.55
N ARG A 176 4.28 12.74 6.48
CA ARG A 176 4.54 12.16 5.16
C ARG A 176 4.25 13.15 4.04
N ASP A 177 4.94 12.97 2.92
CA ASP A 177 4.70 13.69 1.68
C ASP A 177 3.98 12.79 0.68
N TYR A 178 3.38 13.40 -0.35
CA TYR A 178 2.84 12.66 -1.50
C TYR A 178 3.93 11.80 -2.17
N LEU A 179 3.53 10.60 -2.61
CA LEU A 179 4.37 9.62 -3.30
C LEU A 179 4.02 9.55 -4.79
N ASP A 180 5.05 9.29 -5.59
CA ASP A 180 5.00 9.00 -7.03
C ASP A 180 6.00 7.87 -7.28
N ILE A 181 5.57 6.64 -7.03
CA ILE A 181 6.42 5.44 -7.08
C ILE A 181 6.57 4.95 -8.51
N ASN A 182 5.52 5.09 -9.32
CA ASN A 182 5.52 4.67 -10.72
C ASN A 182 6.15 5.72 -11.68
N GLY A 183 6.37 6.96 -11.21
CA GLY A 183 7.03 8.04 -11.93
C GLY A 183 6.17 8.71 -13.01
N ASP A 184 4.85 8.52 -12.98
CA ASP A 184 3.92 9.08 -13.97
C ASP A 184 3.57 10.56 -13.68
N ARG A 185 3.97 11.08 -12.52
CA ARG A 185 3.67 12.44 -12.01
C ARG A 185 2.19 12.69 -11.75
N GLU A 186 1.39 11.63 -11.68
CA GLU A 186 0.00 11.64 -11.24
C GLU A 186 -0.04 11.15 -9.79
N TYR A 187 -0.50 12.01 -8.88
CA TYR A 187 -0.63 11.65 -7.47
C TYR A 187 -2.00 11.00 -7.26
N ASN A 188 -2.08 9.70 -7.49
CA ASN A 188 -3.32 8.93 -7.36
C ASN A 188 -4.01 9.22 -6.02
N GLY A 189 -5.29 9.60 -6.05
CA GLY A 189 -6.09 9.88 -4.86
C GLY A 189 -5.92 11.29 -4.24
N ARG A 190 -5.14 12.19 -4.85
CA ARG A 190 -5.12 13.61 -4.48
C ARG A 190 -6.44 14.29 -4.86
N VAL A 191 -7.04 15.01 -3.91
CA VAL A 191 -8.22 15.86 -4.15
C VAL A 191 -7.80 17.32 -3.95
N ASP A 192 -7.79 18.09 -5.04
CA ASP A 192 -7.51 19.53 -5.02
C ASP A 192 -8.81 20.32 -4.79
N GLU A 193 -9.40 20.25 -3.60
CA GLU A 193 -10.58 21.05 -3.27
C GLU A 193 -10.44 21.75 -1.91
N ASP A 194 -10.59 23.08 -1.93
CA ASP A 194 -10.74 23.89 -0.72
C ASP A 194 -12.13 23.65 -0.13
N ILE A 195 -12.22 22.89 0.96
CA ILE A 195 -13.48 22.68 1.67
C ILE A 195 -13.80 23.95 2.48
N ASN A 196 -14.83 24.69 2.07
CA ASN A 196 -15.36 25.83 2.83
C ASN A 196 -16.48 25.36 3.77
N ILE A 197 -16.36 25.69 5.05
CA ILE A 197 -17.38 25.43 6.08
C ILE A 197 -18.09 26.72 6.50
N SER A 198 -19.35 26.59 6.91
CA SER A 198 -20.22 27.72 7.23
C SER A 198 -20.48 27.88 8.73
N ASP A 199 -21.07 29.01 9.08
CA ASP A 199 -21.44 29.43 10.43
C ASP A 199 -22.90 29.11 10.82
N GLU A 200 -23.76 28.67 9.88
CA GLU A 200 -25.20 28.47 10.12
C GLU A 200 -25.64 27.00 9.99
N GLU A 201 -26.23 26.43 11.05
CA GLU A 201 -27.03 25.20 10.97
C GLU A 201 -28.38 25.57 10.32
N ASP A 202 -28.59 25.24 9.04
CA ASP A 202 -29.80 25.66 8.31
C ASP A 202 -31.04 24.96 8.89
N ASN A 203 -31.67 25.64 9.85
CA ASN A 203 -32.85 25.17 10.55
C ASN A 203 -34.10 25.51 9.74
N THR A 204 -34.19 25.06 8.48
CA THR A 204 -35.44 25.13 7.71
C THR A 204 -36.39 24.01 8.12
N GLY A 205 -36.73 23.96 9.41
CA GLY A 205 -37.96 23.35 9.87
C GLY A 205 -39.13 24.23 9.46
N VAL A 206 -39.53 24.16 8.19
CA VAL A 206 -40.78 24.75 7.71
C VAL A 206 -41.90 24.08 8.49
N VAL A 207 -42.47 24.81 9.46
CA VAL A 207 -43.76 24.46 10.06
C VAL A 207 -44.78 24.52 8.91
N PRO A 208 -45.48 23.43 8.58
CA PRO A 208 -46.58 23.52 7.64
C PRO A 208 -47.69 24.31 8.33
N ASP A 209 -48.06 25.45 7.75
CA ASP A 209 -49.29 26.14 8.08
C ASP A 209 -50.48 25.20 7.78
N GLU A 210 -51.18 24.77 8.84
CA GLU A 210 -52.60 24.37 8.80
C GLU A 210 -53.43 25.30 9.68
#